data_AF-A0A2S6UFT7-F1
#
_entry.id   AF-A0A2S6UFT7-F1
#
_cell.length_a   1.000
_cell.length_b   1.000
_cell.length_c   1.000
_cell.angle_alpha   90.00
_cell.angle_beta   90.00
_cell.angle_gamma   90.00
#
_symmetry.space_group_name_H-M   'P 1'
#
loop_
_entity.id
_entity.type
_entity.pdbx_description
1 polymer ?
#
loop_
_entity_poly.entity_id
_entity_poly.type
_entity_poly.pdbx_seq_one_letter_code
_entity_poly.pdbx_strand_id
1 'polypeptide(L)'
;MIAKLTGIVDVIAEESLVLDVCGVGYLVLCSSRTLNHLAVGEGTSLLIETHVREDQIALYGFLEDLERAWFGKLVMVQGVGARVALAILGVFSINELIDVIIMNDKTTMTRTPGVGPKLAQRILGELKDKVGSHLNQNIKSQNQQGASSNNV
;
A
#
# COMPACT_ATOMS: atom_id res chain seq x y z
N MET A 1 -8.11 -8.21 15.03
CA MET A 1 -7.40 -7.67 13.86
C MET A 1 -6.26 -6.79 14.37
N ILE A 2 -5.07 -6.86 13.79
CA ILE A 2 -3.91 -6.03 14.16
C ILE A 2 -3.88 -4.82 13.22
N ALA A 3 -3.91 -3.61 13.77
CA ALA A 3 -3.99 -2.37 12.99
C ALA A 3 -2.64 -1.65 12.83
N LYS A 4 -1.71 -1.89 13.76
CA LYS A 4 -0.41 -1.23 13.81
C LYS A 4 0.56 -2.07 14.63
N LEU A 5 1.83 -2.10 14.22
CA LEU A 5 2.93 -2.64 15.01
C LEU A 5 4.05 -1.60 15.10
N THR A 6 4.73 -1.56 16.23
CA THR A 6 5.89 -0.68 16.47
C THR A 6 6.95 -1.48 17.19
N GLY A 7 8.17 -1.49 16.66
CA GLY A 7 9.22 -2.40 17.11
C GLY A 7 10.53 -2.17 16.37
N ILE A 8 11.46 -3.13 16.49
CA ILE A 8 12.76 -3.10 15.81
C ILE A 8 12.73 -4.03 14.61
N VAL A 9 13.26 -3.59 13.47
CA VAL A 9 13.41 -4.44 12.28
C VAL A 9 14.50 -5.48 12.57
N ASP A 10 14.11 -6.76 12.66
CA ASP A 10 15.03 -7.86 12.97
C ASP A 10 15.64 -8.45 11.69
N VAL A 11 14.81 -8.74 10.69
CA VAL A 11 15.24 -9.31 9.40
C VAL A 11 14.48 -8.66 8.25
N ILE A 12 15.16 -8.38 7.14
CA ILE A 12 14.54 -8.00 5.87
C ILE A 12 14.79 -9.12 4.85
N ALA A 13 13.73 -9.60 4.24
CA ALA A 13 13.72 -10.56 3.12
C ALA A 13 13.17 -9.89 1.86
N GLU A 14 13.05 -10.63 0.76
CA GLU A 14 12.68 -10.07 -0.56
C GLU A 14 11.27 -9.43 -0.60
N GLU A 15 10.28 -10.06 0.05
CA GLU A 15 8.88 -9.60 0.05
C GLU A 15 8.31 -9.36 1.47
N SER A 16 9.16 -9.43 2.49
CA SER A 16 8.73 -9.37 3.89
C SER A 16 9.83 -8.91 4.82
N LEU A 17 9.46 -8.58 6.06
CA LEU A 17 10.38 -8.38 7.17
C LEU A 17 9.86 -9.07 8.44
N VAL A 18 10.77 -9.31 9.38
CA VAL A 18 10.44 -9.67 10.77
C VAL A 18 10.57 -8.41 11.62
N LEU A 19 9.47 -8.02 12.26
CA LEU A 19 9.44 -6.91 13.20
C LEU A 19 9.37 -7.46 14.62
N ASP A 20 10.43 -7.26 15.40
CA ASP A 20 10.44 -7.59 16.81
C ASP A 20 9.66 -6.52 17.59
N VAL A 21 8.51 -6.95 18.15
CA VAL A 21 7.70 -6.15 19.06
C VAL A 21 7.78 -6.78 20.45
N CYS A 22 8.68 -6.27 21.28
CA CYS A 22 8.88 -6.70 22.67
C CYS A 22 9.19 -8.21 22.83
N GLY A 23 10.03 -8.75 21.97
CA GLY A 23 10.44 -10.16 21.95
C GLY A 23 9.56 -11.07 21.09
N VAL A 24 8.57 -10.52 20.39
CA VAL A 24 7.69 -11.27 19.47
C VAL A 24 7.98 -10.85 18.03
N GLY A 25 8.54 -11.76 17.25
CA GLY A 25 8.81 -11.55 15.82
C GLY A 25 7.56 -11.70 14.96
N TYR A 26 7.05 -10.59 14.45
CA TYR A 26 5.94 -10.58 13.49
C TYR A 26 6.47 -10.62 12.06
N LEU A 27 6.09 -11.64 11.30
CA LEU A 27 6.32 -11.68 9.86
C LEU A 27 5.31 -10.75 9.17
N VAL A 28 5.81 -9.70 8.52
CA VAL A 28 5.01 -8.69 7.84
C VAL A 28 5.40 -8.65 6.37
N LEU A 29 4.43 -8.87 5.47
CA LEU A 29 4.63 -8.72 4.03
C LEU A 29 4.52 -7.25 3.65
N CYS A 30 5.46 -6.77 2.84
CA CYS A 30 5.55 -5.37 2.47
C CYS A 30 5.84 -5.24 0.97
N SER A 31 5.56 -4.07 0.39
CA SER A 31 6.02 -3.79 -0.97
C SER A 31 7.55 -3.65 -0.97
N SER A 32 8.20 -3.93 -2.10
CA SER A 32 9.65 -3.71 -2.26
C SER A 32 10.03 -2.26 -1.96
N ARG A 33 9.18 -1.31 -2.36
CA ARG A 33 9.37 0.13 -2.07
C ARG A 33 9.38 0.40 -0.57
N THR A 34 8.43 -0.18 0.18
CA THR A 34 8.37 -0.06 1.65
C THR A 34 9.62 -0.67 2.30
N LEU A 35 10.06 -1.85 1.85
CA LEU A 35 11.24 -2.53 2.39
C LEU A 35 12.53 -1.72 2.17
N ASN A 36 12.67 -1.05 1.02
CA ASN A 36 13.82 -0.20 0.71
C ASN A 36 13.93 1.03 1.62
N HIS A 37 12.87 1.41 2.34
CA HIS A 37 12.88 2.51 3.31
C HIS A 37 13.20 2.05 4.75
N LEU A 38 13.46 0.76 4.96
CA LEU A 38 13.70 0.18 6.27
C LEU A 38 15.12 -0.38 6.36
N ALA A 39 15.70 -0.37 7.55
CA ALA A 39 16.99 -0.96 7.83
C ALA A 39 16.93 -1.87 9.06
N VAL A 40 17.69 -2.97 9.03
CA VAL A 40 17.82 -3.90 10.14
C VAL A 40 18.45 -3.20 11.35
N GLY A 41 17.89 -3.44 12.54
CA GLY A 41 18.30 -2.83 13.80
C GLY A 41 17.63 -1.48 14.08
N GLU A 42 16.87 -0.92 13.15
CA GLU A 42 16.19 0.36 13.34
C GLU A 42 14.76 0.19 13.90
N GLY A 43 14.35 1.16 14.71
CA GLY A 43 12.97 1.25 15.20
C GLY A 43 12.04 1.75 14.11
N THR A 44 10.94 1.03 13.87
CA THR A 44 9.93 1.42 12.89
C THR A 44 8.52 1.18 13.40
N SER A 45 7.57 1.82 12.72
CA SER A 45 6.14 1.68 12.97
C SER A 45 5.44 1.45 11.65
N LEU A 46 4.73 0.32 11.56
CA LEU A 46 3.97 -0.06 10.36
C LEU A 46 2.49 -0.07 10.67
N LEU A 47 1.70 0.50 9.76
CA LEU A 47 0.27 0.27 9.70
C LEU A 47 0.05 -1.13 9.13
N ILE A 48 -0.86 -1.88 9.73
CA ILE A 48 -1.08 -3.29 9.41
C ILE A 48 -2.49 -3.50 8.88
N GLU A 49 -2.58 -4.16 7.72
CA GLU A 49 -3.80 -4.80 7.24
C GLU A 49 -3.70 -6.30 7.55
N THR A 50 -4.60 -6.83 8.37
CA THR A 50 -4.62 -8.26 8.73
C THR A 50 -5.60 -9.01 7.86
N HIS A 51 -5.14 -10.00 7.11
CA HIS A 51 -6.01 -10.94 6.41
C HIS A 51 -6.04 -12.28 7.16
N VAL A 52 -7.22 -12.70 7.58
CA VAL A 52 -7.44 -14.00 8.23
C VAL A 52 -8.12 -14.94 7.24
N ARG A 53 -7.53 -16.12 7.08
CA ARG A 53 -8.09 -17.27 6.38
C ARG A 53 -8.16 -18.44 7.36
N GLU A 54 -8.78 -19.54 6.96
CA GLU A 54 -8.96 -20.71 7.84
C GLU A 54 -7.62 -21.32 8.30
N ASP A 55 -6.59 -21.23 7.46
CA ASP A 55 -5.28 -21.87 7.65
C ASP A 55 -4.14 -20.89 7.92
N GLN A 56 -4.36 -19.58 7.73
CA GLN A 56 -3.31 -18.57 7.86
C GLN A 56 -3.81 -17.20 8.33
N ILE A 57 -2.95 -16.52 9.08
CA ILE A 57 -3.05 -15.08 9.35
C ILE A 57 -1.89 -14.42 8.60
N ALA A 58 -2.20 -13.50 7.70
CA ALA A 58 -1.22 -12.72 6.96
C ALA A 58 -1.29 -11.24 7.39
N LEU A 59 -0.13 -10.65 7.64
CA LEU A 59 0.01 -9.24 7.97
C LEU A 59 0.66 -8.50 6.82
N TYR A 60 0.02 -7.44 6.34
CA TYR A 60 0.54 -6.56 5.30
C TYR A 60 0.89 -5.21 5.90
N GLY A 61 2.13 -4.76 5.71
CA GLY A 61 2.69 -3.57 6.34
C GLY A 61 2.84 -2.38 5.40
N PHE A 62 2.55 -1.19 5.91
CA PHE A 62 2.63 0.08 5.19
C PHE A 62 3.23 1.16 6.08
N LEU A 63 4.06 2.03 5.51
CA LEU A 63 4.61 3.20 6.21
C LEU A 63 3.60 4.34 6.27
N GLU A 64 2.80 4.49 5.23
CA GLU A 64 1.81 5.55 5.11
C GLU A 64 0.38 5.00 5.05
N ASP A 65 -0.56 5.73 5.65
CA ASP A 65 -1.99 5.37 5.61
C ASP A 65 -2.55 5.37 4.19
N LEU A 66 -2.02 6.26 3.36
CA LEU A 66 -2.39 6.36 1.96
C LEU A 66 -2.04 5.09 1.19
N GLU A 67 -0.86 4.51 1.40
CA GLU A 67 -0.47 3.24 0.79
C GLU A 67 -1.40 2.10 1.22
N ARG A 68 -1.69 2.01 2.52
CA ARG A 68 -2.62 1.01 3.07
C ARG A 68 -4.02 1.13 2.45
N ALA A 69 -4.53 2.37 2.32
CA ALA A 69 -5.83 2.62 1.72
C ALA A 69 -5.87 2.20 0.24
N TRP A 70 -4.78 2.42 -0.51
CA TRP A 70 -4.68 1.99 -1.90
C TRP A 70 -4.51 0.49 -2.06
N PHE A 71 -3.77 -0.16 -1.16
CA PHE A 71 -3.73 -1.62 -1.09
C PHE A 71 -5.15 -2.21 -0.95
N GLY A 72 -5.95 -1.68 -0.04
CA GLY A 72 -7.35 -2.12 0.15
C GLY A 72 -8.18 -1.96 -1.13
N LYS A 73 -8.04 -0.84 -1.85
CA LYS A 73 -8.72 -0.62 -3.15
C LYS A 73 -8.25 -1.60 -4.22
N LEU A 74 -6.96 -1.86 -4.29
CA LEU A 74 -6.37 -2.80 -5.26
C LEU A 74 -6.89 -4.21 -5.06
N VAL A 75 -6.91 -4.70 -3.81
CA VAL A 75 -7.38 -6.06 -3.48
C VAL A 75 -8.87 -6.28 -3.80
N MET A 76 -9.67 -5.21 -3.90
CA MET A 76 -11.07 -5.30 -4.30
C MET A 76 -11.26 -5.53 -5.80
N VAL A 77 -10.23 -5.27 -6.63
CA VAL A 77 -10.31 -5.51 -8.07
C VAL A 77 -10.28 -7.01 -8.34
N GLN A 78 -11.23 -7.49 -9.15
CA GLN A 78 -11.35 -8.93 -9.40
C GLN A 78 -10.07 -9.50 -10.05
N GLY A 79 -9.45 -10.47 -9.39
CA GLY A 79 -8.21 -11.10 -9.85
C GLY A 79 -6.93 -10.43 -9.35
N VAL A 80 -7.03 -9.38 -8.53
CA VAL A 80 -5.90 -8.80 -7.79
C VAL A 80 -5.87 -9.38 -6.39
N GLY A 81 -4.92 -10.29 -6.15
CA GLY A 81 -4.61 -10.75 -4.79
C GLY A 81 -3.66 -9.81 -4.07
N ALA A 82 -3.50 -9.99 -2.75
CA ALA A 82 -2.60 -9.18 -1.93
C ALA A 82 -1.16 -9.10 -2.45
N ARG A 83 -0.59 -10.21 -2.95
CA ARG A 83 0.76 -10.20 -3.53
C ARG A 83 0.87 -9.32 -4.78
N VAL A 84 -0.14 -9.35 -5.65
CA VAL A 84 -0.19 -8.48 -6.84
C VAL A 84 -0.36 -7.03 -6.42
N ALA A 85 -1.21 -6.75 -5.42
CA ALA A 85 -1.36 -5.40 -4.88
C ALA A 85 -0.03 -4.85 -4.29
N LEU A 86 0.71 -5.64 -3.53
CA LEU A 86 2.05 -5.25 -3.05
C LEU A 86 3.03 -5.05 -4.20
N ALA A 87 2.99 -5.89 -5.25
CA ALA A 87 3.83 -5.70 -6.42
C ALA A 87 3.52 -4.38 -7.16
N ILE A 88 2.24 -4.01 -7.27
CA ILE A 88 1.82 -2.72 -7.85
C ILE A 88 2.39 -1.56 -7.03
N LEU A 89 2.25 -1.61 -5.70
CA LEU A 89 2.77 -0.59 -4.79
C LEU A 89 4.31 -0.57 -4.68
N GLY A 90 4.96 -1.66 -5.08
CA GLY A 90 6.41 -1.76 -5.19
C GLY A 90 6.96 -1.12 -6.46
N VAL A 91 6.17 -1.11 -7.56
CA VAL A 91 6.56 -0.48 -8.83
C VAL A 91 6.18 0.99 -8.88
N PHE A 92 5.04 1.37 -8.31
CA PHE A 92 4.51 2.73 -8.39
C PHE A 92 4.38 3.36 -7.00
N SER A 93 4.80 4.62 -6.90
CA SER A 93 4.25 5.50 -5.86
C SER A 93 2.74 5.69 -6.07
N ILE A 94 2.04 6.17 -5.05
CA ILE A 94 0.59 6.38 -5.14
C ILE A 94 0.22 7.42 -6.21
N ASN A 95 1.04 8.47 -6.35
CA ASN A 95 0.80 9.49 -7.37
C ASN A 95 1.00 8.92 -8.79
N GLU A 96 2.07 8.17 -9.02
CA GLU A 96 2.31 7.50 -10.31
C GLU A 96 1.20 6.50 -10.64
N LEU A 97 0.73 5.73 -9.64
CA LEU A 97 -0.38 4.81 -9.83
C LEU A 97 -1.66 5.54 -10.26
N ILE A 98 -1.97 6.67 -9.62
CA ILE A 98 -3.10 7.53 -9.98
C ILE A 98 -2.96 8.02 -11.42
N ASP A 99 -1.79 8.53 -11.80
CA ASP A 99 -1.54 9.03 -13.16
C ASP A 99 -1.70 7.93 -14.21
N VAL A 100 -1.14 6.75 -13.96
CA VAL A 100 -1.28 5.57 -14.84
C VAL A 100 -2.76 5.18 -15.01
N ILE A 101 -3.55 5.24 -13.93
CA ILE A 101 -5.00 4.96 -13.98
C ILE A 101 -5.75 6.03 -14.79
N ILE A 102 -5.47 7.32 -14.55
CA ILE A 102 -6.14 8.43 -15.25
C ILE A 102 -5.84 8.37 -16.75
N MET A 103 -4.57 8.18 -17.11
CA MET A 103 -4.10 8.08 -18.49
C MET A 103 -4.53 6.77 -19.17
N ASN A 104 -5.06 5.81 -18.40
CA ASN A 104 -5.39 4.47 -18.87
C ASN A 104 -4.17 3.80 -19.55
N ASP A 105 -2.97 4.02 -19.00
CA ASP A 105 -1.71 3.54 -19.57
C ASP A 105 -1.48 2.07 -19.23
N LYS A 106 -2.06 1.23 -20.08
CA LYS A 106 -1.96 -0.23 -19.99
C LYS A 106 -0.52 -0.73 -20.08
N THR A 107 0.32 -0.11 -20.92
CA THR A 107 1.69 -0.57 -21.16
C THR A 107 2.50 -0.44 -19.89
N THR A 108 2.42 0.71 -19.22
CA THR A 108 3.09 0.95 -17.95
C THR A 108 2.56 0.02 -16.86
N MET A 109 1.25 -0.15 -16.74
CA MET A 109 0.63 -1.07 -15.76
C MET A 109 1.10 -2.52 -15.93
N THR A 110 1.30 -3.00 -17.16
CA THR A 110 1.79 -4.38 -17.41
C THR A 110 3.25 -4.63 -17.05
N ARG A 111 4.01 -3.59 -16.63
CA ARG A 111 5.38 -3.77 -16.12
C ARG A 111 5.39 -4.39 -14.72
N THR A 112 4.28 -4.36 -14.01
CA THR A 112 4.19 -4.97 -12.68
C THR A 112 4.21 -6.49 -12.75
N PRO A 113 5.07 -7.17 -11.97
CA PRO A 113 5.07 -8.62 -11.87
C PRO A 113 3.68 -9.17 -11.49
N GLY A 114 3.21 -10.16 -12.26
CA GLY A 114 1.89 -10.75 -12.04
C GLY A 114 0.71 -9.98 -12.68
N VAL A 115 0.95 -8.84 -13.34
CA VAL A 115 -0.09 -8.06 -14.03
C VAL A 115 -0.02 -8.26 -15.54
N GLY A 116 -0.85 -9.17 -16.05
CA GLY A 116 -1.00 -9.40 -17.50
C GLY A 116 -1.94 -8.38 -18.19
N PRO A 117 -1.99 -8.34 -19.53
CA PRO A 117 -2.77 -7.34 -20.29
C PRO A 117 -4.26 -7.30 -19.95
N LYS A 118 -4.88 -8.45 -19.67
CA LYS A 118 -6.31 -8.50 -19.27
C LYS A 118 -6.52 -7.94 -17.87
N LEU A 119 -5.63 -8.26 -16.95
CA LEU A 119 -5.70 -7.77 -15.57
C LEU A 119 -5.42 -6.27 -15.50
N ALA A 120 -4.42 -5.79 -16.25
CA ALA A 120 -4.13 -4.36 -16.39
C ALA A 120 -5.36 -3.58 -16.85
N GLN A 121 -6.04 -4.03 -17.91
CA GLN A 121 -7.26 -3.38 -18.41
C GLN A 121 -8.35 -3.30 -17.33
N ARG A 122 -8.51 -4.37 -16.55
CA ARG A 122 -9.50 -4.43 -15.47
C ARG A 122 -9.15 -3.47 -14.33
N ILE A 123 -7.90 -3.48 -13.87
CA ILE A 123 -7.39 -2.57 -12.82
C ILE A 123 -7.66 -1.12 -13.23
N LEU A 124 -7.25 -0.73 -14.44
CA LEU A 124 -7.42 0.63 -14.95
C LEU A 124 -8.89 1.02 -15.05
N GLY A 125 -9.75 0.12 -15.52
CA GLY A 125 -11.19 0.36 -15.64
C GLY A 125 -11.88 0.52 -14.28
N GLU A 126 -11.71 -0.43 -13.37
CA GLU A 126 -12.40 -0.45 -12.08
C GLU A 126 -11.92 0.66 -11.12
N LEU A 127 -10.63 1.03 -11.18
CA LEU A 127 -10.08 2.06 -10.31
C LEU A 127 -10.25 3.49 -10.82
N LYS A 128 -10.58 3.68 -12.11
CA LYS A 128 -10.77 5.02 -12.70
C LYS A 128 -11.81 5.84 -11.93
N ASP A 129 -12.94 5.22 -11.57
CA ASP A 129 -14.00 5.88 -10.81
C ASP A 129 -13.59 6.15 -9.35
N LYS A 130 -12.66 5.36 -8.80
CA LYS A 130 -12.17 5.50 -7.42
C LYS A 130 -11.17 6.64 -7.27
N VAL A 131 -10.39 6.94 -8.31
CA VAL A 131 -9.43 8.06 -8.32
C VAL A 131 -10.14 9.40 -8.10
N GLY A 132 -11.29 9.63 -8.75
CA GLY A 132 -12.04 10.88 -8.62
C GLY A 132 -12.49 11.18 -7.18
N SER A 133 -12.78 10.13 -6.39
CA SER A 133 -13.11 10.28 -4.97
C SER A 133 -11.88 10.67 -4.12
N HIS A 134 -10.70 10.19 -4.47
CA HIS A 134 -9.44 10.46 -3.77
C HIS A 134 -8.94 11.89 -3.99
N LEU A 135 -9.00 12.38 -5.23
CA LEU A 135 -8.65 13.78 -5.55
C LEU A 135 -9.52 14.79 -4.78
N ASN A 136 -10.82 14.49 -4.64
CA ASN A 136 -11.75 15.32 -3.86
C ASN A 136 -11.47 15.30 -2.36
N GLN A 137 -10.90 14.22 -1.81
CA GLN A 137 -10.51 14.15 -0.40
C GLN A 137 -9.25 14.97 -0.13
N ASN A 138 -8.24 14.90 -1.01
CA ASN A 138 -7.02 15.71 -0.89
C ASN A 138 -7.31 17.23 -0.92
N ILE A 139 -8.23 17.67 -1.78
CA ILE A 139 -8.64 19.09 -1.87
C ILE A 139 -9.31 19.56 -0.57
N LYS A 140 -10.13 18.71 0.07
CA LYS A 140 -10.80 19.04 1.34
C LYS A 140 -9.81 19.13 2.50
N SER A 141 -8.81 18.25 2.55
CA SER A 141 -7.78 18.24 3.59
C SER A 141 -6.85 19.46 3.50
N GLN A 142 -6.52 19.91 2.28
CA GLN A 142 -5.70 21.13 2.07
C GLN A 142 -6.47 22.42 2.43
N ASN A 143 -7.76 22.49 2.14
CA ASN A 143 -8.58 23.66 2.48
C ASN A 143 -8.85 23.80 4.00
N GLN A 144 -8.70 22.74 4.80
CA GLN A 144 -8.85 22.80 6.26
C GLN A 144 -7.57 23.29 6.97
N GLN A 145 -6.38 23.05 6.43
CA GLN A 145 -5.13 23.55 7.01
C GLN A 145 -4.89 25.05 6.75
N GLY A 146 -5.47 25.62 5.70
CA GLY A 146 -5.39 27.07 5.42
C GLY A 146 -6.25 27.96 6.33
N ALA A 147 -7.22 27.39 7.05
CA ALA A 147 -8.14 28.17 7.90
C ALA A 147 -7.63 28.40 9.34
N SER A 148 -6.58 27.70 9.78
CA SER A 148 -6.08 27.79 11.17
C SER A 148 -4.98 28.84 11.38
N SER A 149 -4.47 29.49 10.34
CA SER A 149 -3.35 30.46 10.47
C SER A 149 -3.77 31.94 10.48
N ASN A 150 -5.07 32.26 10.45
CA ASN A 150 -5.55 33.65 10.42
C ASN A 150 -6.30 34.10 11.68
N ASN A 151 -6.09 33.43 12.82
CA ASN A 151 -6.68 33.84 14.10
C ASN A 151 -5.71 33.61 15.28
N VAL A 152 -4.58 34.32 15.30
CA VAL A 152 -3.91 34.88 16.50
C VAL A 152 -3.14 36.12 16.10
#